data_AF-A0A3B8HKV5-F1
#
_entry.id   AF-A0A3B8HKV5-F1
#
_cell.length_a   1.000
_cell.length_b   1.000
_cell.length_c   1.000
_cell.angle_alpha   90.00
_cell.angle_beta   90.00
_cell.angle_gamma   90.00
#
_symmetry.space_group_name_H-M   'P 1'
#
loop_
_entity.id
_entity.type
_entity.pdbx_description
1 polymer ?
#
loop_
_entity_poly.entity_id
_entity_poly.type
_entity_poly.pdbx_seq_one_letter_code
_entity_poly.pdbx_strand_id
1 'polypeptide(L)' 'MSDAAKRIVVGISGASGVAYGLEMLKALRDLGYETHAVISQGARK' A
#
# COMPACT_ATOMS: atom_id res chain seq x y z
N MET A 1 -14.19 15.22 16.54
CA MET A 1 -14.62 14.19 15.54
C MET A 1 -13.34 13.51 15.10
N SER A 2 -13.26 12.18 15.21
CA SER A 2 -12.00 11.42 15.23
C SER A 2 -11.10 11.75 14.04
N ASP A 3 -10.03 12.49 14.30
CA ASP A 3 -8.90 12.72 13.40
C ASP A 3 -8.01 11.48 13.30
N ALA A 4 -8.65 10.31 13.22
CA ALA A 4 -7.98 9.06 12.96
C ALA A 4 -7.59 9.12 11.49
N ALA A 5 -6.34 9.54 11.21
CA ALA A 5 -5.72 9.44 9.90
C ALA A 5 -6.22 8.16 9.22
N LYS A 6 -6.90 8.27 8.09
CA LYS A 6 -7.60 7.13 7.49
C LYS A 6 -6.54 6.05 7.21
N ARG A 7 -6.61 4.92 7.92
CA ARG A 7 -5.58 3.86 7.87
C ARG A 7 -5.95 2.77 6.87
N ILE A 8 -5.00 2.35 6.05
CA ILE A 8 -5.17 1.26 5.07
C ILE A 8 -4.01 0.28 5.16
N VAL A 9 -4.31 -1.02 5.15
CA VAL A 9 -3.31 -2.08 4.95
C VAL A 9 -3.33 -2.50 3.48
N VAL A 10 -2.15 -2.55 2.85
CA VAL A 10 -1.98 -2.96 1.46
C VAL A 10 -1.13 -4.23 1.40
N GLY A 11 -1.73 -5.34 0.97
CA GLY A 11 -1.02 -6.60 0.73
C GLY A 11 -0.57 -6.73 -0.73
N ILE A 12 0.72 -6.96 -0.97
CA ILE A 12 1.31 -7.17 -2.29
C ILE A 12 1.87 -8.60 -2.36
N SER A 13 1.23 -9.48 -3.15
CA SER A 13 1.51 -10.92 -3.14
C SER A 13 2.20 -11.48 -4.39
N GLY A 14 2.15 -10.80 -5.54
CA GLY A 14 2.72 -11.27 -6.81
C GLY A 14 3.67 -10.28 -7.47
N ALA A 15 4.72 -10.80 -8.12
CA ALA A 15 5.76 -10.00 -8.78
C ALA A 15 5.23 -9.15 -9.96
N SER A 16 4.44 -9.75 -10.85
CA SER A 16 4.01 -9.08 -12.10
C SER A 16 3.22 -7.80 -11.88
N GLY A 17 2.60 -7.64 -10.70
CA GLY A 17 1.80 -6.48 -10.33
C GLY A 17 2.46 -5.54 -9.31
N VAL A 18 3.73 -5.75 -8.94
CA VAL A 18 4.38 -4.99 -7.87
C VAL A 18 4.40 -3.48 -8.16
N ALA A 19 4.58 -3.10 -9.43
CA ALA A 19 4.56 -1.71 -9.88
C ALA A 19 3.21 -1.03 -9.57
N TYR A 20 2.09 -1.73 -9.75
CA TYR A 20 0.77 -1.19 -9.40
C TYR A 20 0.59 -1.02 -7.90
N GLY A 21 1.13 -1.94 -7.09
CA GLY A 21 1.17 -1.80 -5.64
C GLY A 21 1.94 -0.56 -5.19
N LEU A 22 3.06 -0.25 -5.85
CA LEU A 22 3.83 0.96 -5.59
C LEU A 22 3.07 2.24 -5.96
N GLU A 23 2.45 2.29 -7.14
CA GLU A 23 1.63 3.44 -7.54
C GLU A 23 0.41 3.64 -6.63
N MET A 24 -0.22 2.55 -6.17
CA MET A 24 -1.29 2.61 -5.18
C MET A 24 -0.82 3.24 -3.86
N LEU A 25 0.34 2.84 -3.35
CA LEU A 25 0.90 3.41 -2.12
C LEU A 25 1.21 4.91 -2.25
N LYS A 26 1.69 5.36 -3.41
CA LYS A 26 1.89 6.79 -3.71
C LYS A 26 0.56 7.54 -3.69
N ALA A 27 -0.44 7.04 -4.42
CA ALA A 27 -1.76 7.66 -4.48
C ALA A 27 -2.42 7.77 -3.10
N LEU A 28 -2.31 6.73 -2.27
CA LEU A 28 -2.85 6.75 -0.90
C LEU A 28 -2.16 7.79 -0.02
N ARG A 29 -0.83 7.94 -0.14
CA ARG A 29 -0.07 8.99 0.55
C ARG A 29 -0.54 10.38 0.14
N ASP A 30 -0.72 10.63 -1.16
CA ASP A 30 -1.17 11.93 -1.68
C ASP A 30 -2.59 12.29 -1.21
N LEU A 31 -3.42 11.28 -0.98
CA LEU A 31 -4.76 11.41 -0.42
C LEU A 31 -4.79 11.54 1.12
N GLY A 32 -3.63 11.54 1.79
CA GLY A 32 -3.51 11.70 3.24
C GLY A 32 -3.82 10.45 4.05
N TYR A 33 -3.74 9.26 3.44
CA TYR A 33 -3.90 7.99 4.16
C TYR A 33 -2.60 7.54 4.82
N GLU A 34 -2.72 6.97 6.01
CA GLU A 34 -1.64 6.22 6.65
C GLU A 34 -1.68 4.78 6.12
N THR A 35 -0.58 4.31 5.53
CA THR A 35 -0.54 2.99 4.88
C THR A 35 0.46 2.05 5.55
N HIS A 36 0.04 0.82 5.84
CA HIS A 36 0.93 -0.29 6.20
C HIS A 36 1.01 -1.29 5.04
N ALA A 37 2.19 -1.48 4.47
CA ALA A 37 2.41 -2.39 3.35
C ALA A 37 2.92 -3.76 3.85
N VAL A 38 2.29 -4.84 3.39
CA VAL A 38 2.70 -6.23 3.63
C VAL A 38 3.10 -6.86 2.30
N ILE A 39 4.35 -7.28 2.17
CA ILE A 39 4.90 -7.80 0.91
C ILE A 39 5.29 -9.27 1.08
N SER A 40 4.67 -10.15 0.30
CA SER A 40 4.99 -11.59 0.28
C SER A 40 6.36 -11.84 -0.38
N GLN A 41 6.94 -13.01 -0.15
CA GLN A 41 8.19 -13.40 -0.84
C GLN A 41 8.04 -13.45 -2.37
N GLY A 42 6.85 -13.80 -2.87
CA GLY A 42 6.57 -13.85 -4.31
C GLY A 42 6.56 -12.48 -4.99
N ALA A 43 6.48 -11.39 -4.22
CA ALA A 43 6.50 -10.01 -4.70
C ALA A 43 7.86 -9.31 -4.51
N ARG A 44 8.89 -10.01 -4.00
CA ARG A 44 10.22 -9.46 -3.71
C ARG A 44 11.27 -9.71 -4.81
N LYS A 45 10.90 -10.43 -5.86
CA LYS A 45 11.75 -10.66 -7.04
C LYS A 45 11.51 -9.58 -8.08
#